data_AF-A0AAD7MLU6-F1
#
_entry.id   AF-A0AAD7MLU6-F1
#
_cell.length_a   1.000
_cell.length_b   1.000
_cell.length_c   1.000
_cell.angle_alpha   90.00
_cell.angle_beta   90.00
_cell.angle_gamma   90.00
#
_symmetry.space_group_name_H-M   'P 1'
#
loop_
_entity.id
_entity.type
_entity.pdbx_description
1 polymer ?
#
loop_
_entity_poly.entity_id
_entity_poly.type
_entity_poly.pdbx_seq_one_letter_code
_entity_poly.pdbx_strand_id
1 'polypeptide(L)'
;FFRDPKLIVDADGRIIAALLGRPEGCDWDSVIEEMERVMAGVLRRGRKRRIFLSKNLRHRRGKFHLLSDGYSMGSGQRVCHFFTLPAELLTFFPATGKSCPQQGISTPSASFPRELGHLPHRRLSYFPKLSKYIAQTMLGIEDDQTGLRRPFKNSVYPGVTFNLGPDTVTAEHRDGHNLAHGVCPITSAGKFNHKTGGHFYMRQLKVVIEFPPGSSMAILSGAVDHGNTPISKGETRYSMTQYAAGALFCWAAYSYKTARNLLETAGGAEKKALFDSEPGVRAAWAVSLLSKVDELEADRIAAFGADK
;
A
#
# COMPACT_ATOMS: atom_id res chain seq x y z
N PHE A 1 -19.75 13.07 -3.59
CA PHE A 1 -18.60 12.27 -4.04
C PHE A 1 -19.06 10.83 -4.24
N PHE A 2 -18.37 10.01 -5.04
CA PHE A 2 -18.85 8.67 -5.40
C PHE A 2 -19.15 7.85 -4.14
N ARG A 3 -20.44 7.53 -3.96
CA ARG A 3 -20.88 6.51 -3.00
C ARG A 3 -20.54 5.13 -3.57
N ASP A 4 -20.77 4.96 -4.87
CA ASP A 4 -20.46 3.74 -5.58
C ASP A 4 -19.02 3.75 -6.11
N PRO A 5 -18.28 2.62 -5.98
CA PRO A 5 -16.95 2.50 -6.57
C PRO A 5 -16.96 2.75 -8.08
N LYS A 6 -15.94 3.48 -8.56
CA LYS A 6 -15.68 3.67 -9.99
C LYS A 6 -14.46 2.91 -10.43
N LEU A 7 -14.54 2.23 -11.57
CA LEU A 7 -13.44 1.46 -12.12
C LEU A 7 -12.84 2.21 -13.31
N ILE A 8 -11.52 2.16 -13.42
CA ILE A 8 -10.81 2.52 -14.64
C ILE A 8 -10.37 1.21 -15.27
N VAL A 9 -10.74 1.04 -16.53
CA VAL A 9 -10.48 -0.19 -17.29
C VAL A 9 -9.62 0.09 -18.51
N ASP A 10 -8.89 -0.93 -18.97
CA ASP A 10 -8.23 -0.91 -20.27
C ASP A 10 -9.22 -1.20 -21.42
N ALA A 11 -8.70 -1.24 -22.65
CA ALA A 11 -9.51 -1.51 -23.84
C ALA A 11 -10.13 -2.93 -23.89
N ASP A 12 -9.58 -3.88 -23.12
CA ASP A 12 -10.09 -5.25 -23.02
C ASP A 12 -11.00 -5.44 -21.79
N GLY A 13 -11.36 -4.36 -21.10
CA GLY A 13 -12.22 -4.38 -19.92
C GLY A 13 -11.51 -4.80 -18.62
N ARG A 14 -10.17 -4.90 -18.59
CA ARG A 14 -9.42 -5.24 -17.37
C ARG A 14 -9.39 -4.05 -16.43
N ILE A 15 -9.65 -4.31 -15.16
CA ILE A 15 -9.61 -3.28 -14.11
C ILE A 15 -8.14 -2.92 -13.84
N ILE A 16 -7.79 -1.65 -14.06
CA ILE A 16 -6.42 -1.12 -13.83
C ILE A 16 -6.35 -0.14 -12.65
N ALA A 17 -7.49 0.41 -12.23
CA ALA A 17 -7.63 1.13 -10.97
C ALA A 17 -9.07 1.04 -10.46
N ALA A 18 -9.23 1.07 -9.13
CA ALA A 18 -10.53 1.16 -8.48
C ALA A 18 -10.57 2.39 -7.57
N LEU A 19 -11.52 3.30 -7.82
CA LEU A 19 -11.82 4.48 -7.01
C LEU A 19 -12.95 4.11 -6.07
N LEU A 20 -12.60 3.83 -4.82
CA LEU A 20 -13.44 3.03 -3.92
C LEU A 20 -14.35 3.92 -3.05
N GLY A 21 -14.25 5.24 -3.22
CA GLY A 21 -15.04 6.18 -2.44
C GLY A 21 -14.77 6.04 -0.95
N ARG A 22 -15.85 6.13 -0.18
CA ARG A 22 -15.87 6.03 1.28
C ARG A 22 -16.66 4.78 1.69
N PRO A 23 -16.22 3.99 2.68
CA PRO A 23 -16.97 2.84 3.19
C PRO A 23 -18.35 3.23 3.73
N GLU A 24 -19.33 2.33 3.59
CA GLU A 24 -20.66 2.44 4.19
C GLU A 24 -20.73 1.75 5.56
N GLY A 25 -21.59 2.28 6.45
CA GLY A 25 -22.06 1.56 7.64
C GLY A 25 -21.11 1.54 8.85
N CYS A 26 -19.99 2.23 8.81
CA CYS A 26 -19.13 2.44 9.98
C CYS A 26 -18.99 3.92 10.31
N ASP A 27 -18.54 4.22 11.53
CA ASP A 27 -18.12 5.57 11.96
C ASP A 27 -16.79 5.96 11.29
N TRP A 28 -16.82 5.96 9.95
CA TRP A 28 -15.67 6.14 9.08
C TRP A 28 -15.07 7.53 9.23
N ASP A 29 -15.91 8.53 9.50
CA ASP A 29 -15.46 9.88 9.80
C ASP A 29 -14.59 9.89 11.05
N SER A 30 -15.01 9.25 12.15
CA SER A 30 -14.17 9.13 13.34
C SER A 30 -12.85 8.40 13.06
N VAL A 31 -12.86 7.34 12.25
CA VAL A 31 -11.61 6.64 11.86
C VAL A 31 -10.67 7.58 11.11
N ILE A 32 -11.19 8.41 10.19
CA ILE A 32 -10.37 9.34 9.41
C ILE A 32 -9.87 10.52 10.25
N GLU A 33 -10.71 11.05 11.14
CA GLU A 33 -10.30 12.06 12.12
C GLU A 33 -9.23 11.53 13.08
N GLU A 34 -9.35 10.28 13.51
CA GLU A 34 -8.35 9.61 14.35
C GLU A 34 -7.04 9.41 13.59
N MET A 35 -7.10 9.01 12.31
CA MET A 35 -5.93 8.92 11.43
C MET A 35 -5.22 10.26 11.29
N GLU A 36 -5.97 11.34 11.04
CA GLU A 36 -5.43 12.71 10.97
C GLU A 36 -4.76 13.09 12.29
N ARG A 37 -5.45 12.91 13.41
CA ARG A 37 -4.97 13.26 14.76
C ARG A 37 -3.67 12.53 15.11
N VAL A 38 -3.61 11.23 14.82
CA VAL A 38 -2.42 10.40 15.02
C VAL A 38 -1.27 10.89 14.16
N MET A 39 -1.48 11.04 12.84
CA MET A 39 -0.42 11.45 11.91
C MET A 39 0.10 12.86 12.21
N ALA A 40 -0.78 13.81 12.55
CA ALA A 40 -0.41 15.15 12.99
C ALA A 40 0.38 15.12 14.31
N GLY A 41 -0.04 14.28 15.27
CA GLY A 41 0.64 14.08 16.54
C GLY A 41 2.04 13.49 16.40
N VAL A 42 2.19 12.49 15.52
CA VAL A 42 3.46 11.87 15.15
C VAL A 42 4.39 12.88 14.51
N LEU A 43 3.89 13.67 13.55
CA LEU A 43 4.66 14.73 12.91
C LEU A 43 5.19 15.76 13.93
N ARG A 44 4.32 16.27 14.80
CA ARG A 44 4.69 17.26 15.81
C ARG A 44 5.75 16.71 16.77
N ARG A 45 5.57 15.49 17.26
CA ARG A 45 6.51 14.84 18.20
C ARG A 45 7.83 14.47 17.53
N GLY A 46 7.78 13.88 16.34
CA GLY A 46 8.98 13.52 15.57
C GLY A 46 9.83 14.74 15.25
N ARG A 47 9.23 15.90 14.96
CA ARG A 47 9.94 17.18 14.83
C ARG A 47 10.53 17.64 16.17
N LYS A 48 9.74 17.66 17.24
CA LYS A 48 10.22 18.07 18.59
C LYS A 48 11.40 17.23 19.07
N ARG A 49 11.37 15.92 18.80
CA ARG A 49 12.40 14.95 19.20
C ARG A 49 13.52 14.76 18.16
N ARG A 50 13.45 15.44 17.01
CA ARG A 50 14.42 15.33 15.90
C ARG A 50 14.62 13.88 15.40
N ILE A 51 13.54 13.11 15.37
CA ILE A 51 13.55 11.69 14.93
C ILE A 51 13.60 11.59 13.39
N PHE A 52 13.08 12.59 12.69
CA PHE A 52 13.07 12.58 11.22
C PHE A 52 14.47 12.87 10.67
N LEU A 53 14.99 11.94 9.88
CA LEU A 53 16.21 12.13 9.11
C LEU A 53 15.93 13.01 7.87
N SER A 54 16.97 13.55 7.26
CA SER A 54 16.84 14.35 6.02
C SER A 54 16.09 13.59 4.91
N LYS A 55 16.36 12.28 4.78
CA LYS A 55 15.67 11.36 3.85
C LYS A 55 14.18 11.21 4.12
N ASN A 56 13.72 11.46 5.36
CA ASN A 56 12.30 11.43 5.68
C ASN A 56 11.58 12.69 5.19
N LEU A 57 12.30 13.81 4.99
CA LEU A 57 11.73 15.10 4.60
C LEU A 57 11.90 15.42 3.11
N ARG A 58 13.00 14.97 2.49
CA ARG A 58 13.31 15.18 1.07
C ARG A 58 13.55 13.84 0.42
N HIS A 59 12.67 13.48 -0.52
CA HIS A 59 12.71 12.22 -1.23
C HIS A 59 12.15 12.38 -2.65
N ARG A 60 12.29 11.35 -3.50
CA ARG A 60 11.84 11.39 -4.91
C ARG A 60 10.38 11.83 -5.09
N ARG A 61 9.52 11.56 -4.10
CA ARG A 61 8.09 11.88 -4.12
C ARG A 61 7.75 13.32 -3.72
N GLY A 62 8.70 14.15 -3.32
CA GLY A 62 8.45 15.52 -2.85
C GLY A 62 9.12 15.87 -1.52
N LYS A 63 8.65 16.97 -0.91
CA LYS A 63 9.20 17.55 0.33
C LYS A 63 8.17 17.52 1.47
N PHE A 64 7.96 16.35 2.05
CA PHE A 64 7.10 16.16 3.22
C PHE A 64 7.66 15.03 4.08
N HIS A 65 7.17 14.86 5.31
CA HIS A 65 7.64 13.79 6.17
C HIS A 65 6.95 12.48 5.82
N LEU A 66 7.70 11.40 5.62
CA LEU A 66 7.11 10.06 5.53
C LEU A 66 7.68 9.12 6.59
N LEU A 67 6.84 8.15 6.94
CA LEU A 67 7.15 7.06 7.84
C LEU A 67 6.62 5.77 7.25
N SER A 68 7.41 4.70 7.33
CA SER A 68 7.02 3.41 6.80
C SER A 68 7.15 2.34 7.87
N ASP A 69 6.33 1.30 7.75
CA ASP A 69 6.37 0.11 8.60
C ASP A 69 6.20 -1.17 7.78
N GLY A 70 6.68 -2.28 8.33
CA GLY A 70 6.57 -3.61 7.74
C GLY A 70 7.91 -4.17 7.28
N TYR A 71 7.91 -5.00 6.23
CA TYR A 71 9.10 -5.67 5.71
C TYR A 71 9.19 -5.64 4.18
N SER A 72 10.42 -5.67 3.68
CA SER A 72 10.73 -5.66 2.25
C SER A 72 11.96 -6.53 1.98
N MET A 73 12.19 -6.78 0.70
CA MET A 73 13.44 -7.30 0.16
C MET A 73 13.94 -6.32 -0.92
N GLY A 74 15.22 -6.38 -1.29
CA GLY A 74 15.81 -5.58 -2.35
C GLY A 74 17.19 -5.01 -1.98
N SER A 75 17.79 -4.24 -2.89
CA SER A 75 19.06 -3.52 -2.65
C SER A 75 20.22 -4.39 -2.13
N GLY A 76 20.31 -5.64 -2.59
CA GLY A 76 21.38 -6.57 -2.19
C GLY A 76 21.21 -7.20 -0.80
N GLN A 77 20.05 -7.03 -0.17
CA GLN A 77 19.72 -7.72 1.09
C GLN A 77 19.77 -9.24 0.90
N ARG A 78 20.22 -9.94 1.95
CA ARG A 78 20.35 -11.42 1.97
C ARG A 78 19.12 -12.13 2.53
N VAL A 79 18.27 -11.40 3.24
CA VAL A 79 17.02 -11.85 3.88
C VAL A 79 16.01 -10.71 3.85
N CYS A 80 14.73 -10.99 4.10
CA CYS A 80 13.73 -9.94 4.24
C CYS A 80 14.06 -9.08 5.47
N HIS A 81 13.99 -7.76 5.32
CA HIS A 81 14.35 -6.82 6.38
C HIS A 81 13.14 -5.98 6.80
N PHE A 82 12.97 -5.82 8.11
CA PHE A 82 12.00 -4.90 8.68
C PHE A 82 12.42 -3.45 8.46
N PHE A 83 11.51 -2.60 8.01
CA PHE A 83 11.70 -1.15 8.10
C PHE A 83 10.68 -0.65 9.11
N THR A 84 10.99 -0.84 10.39
CA THR A 84 10.06 -0.46 11.45
C THR A 84 10.13 1.03 11.72
N LEU A 85 8.97 1.60 12.09
CA LEU A 85 8.92 2.91 12.72
C LEU A 85 9.90 2.98 13.90
N PRO A 86 10.52 4.14 14.17
CA PRO A 86 11.23 4.35 15.42
C PRO A 86 10.36 3.93 16.60
N ALA A 87 10.91 3.21 17.58
CA ALA A 87 10.15 2.62 18.70
C ALA A 87 9.35 3.68 19.47
N GLU A 88 9.86 4.92 19.52
CA GLU A 88 9.22 6.07 20.14
C GLU A 88 7.99 6.56 19.36
N LEU A 89 7.86 6.19 18.09
CA LEU A 89 6.74 6.53 17.22
C LEU A 89 5.75 5.35 17.05
N LEU A 90 6.21 4.11 17.25
CA LEU A 90 5.38 2.89 17.21
C LEU A 90 4.19 2.95 18.17
N THR A 91 4.38 3.50 19.38
CA THR A 91 3.31 3.62 20.39
C THR A 91 2.14 4.51 19.95
N PHE A 92 2.31 5.30 18.91
CA PHE A 92 1.27 6.15 18.34
C PHE A 92 0.54 5.52 17.15
N PHE A 93 1.06 4.43 16.59
CA PHE A 93 0.39 3.62 15.58
C PHE A 93 0.09 2.24 16.20
N PRO A 94 -1.05 2.08 16.89
CA PRO A 94 -1.37 0.85 17.64
C PRO A 94 -1.48 -0.38 16.74
N ALA A 95 -1.69 -0.17 15.44
CA ALA A 95 -1.81 -1.22 14.45
C ALA A 95 -0.47 -1.93 14.16
N THR A 96 0.68 -1.25 14.29
CA THR A 96 1.98 -1.69 13.76
C THR A 96 2.84 -2.53 14.74
N GLY A 97 2.37 -2.78 15.97
CA GLY A 97 2.91 -3.83 16.84
C GLY A 97 3.34 -3.42 18.26
N LYS A 98 3.15 -4.39 19.18
CA LYS A 98 3.31 -4.41 20.65
C LYS A 98 2.41 -3.45 21.42
N SER A 99 1.36 -4.02 22.03
CA SER A 99 0.69 -3.45 23.20
C SER A 99 1.73 -3.17 24.28
N CYS A 100 2.18 -1.92 24.36
CA CYS A 100 2.98 -1.41 25.46
C CYS A 100 2.01 -0.68 26.40
N PRO A 101 1.74 -1.21 27.61
CA PRO A 101 0.83 -0.58 28.55
C PRO A 101 1.60 0.50 29.31
N GLN A 102 1.60 1.75 28.83
CA GLN A 102 1.88 2.89 29.71
C GLN A 102 1.00 4.10 29.41
N GLN A 103 0.54 4.66 30.53
CA GLN A 103 -0.54 5.60 30.76
C GLN A 103 -0.30 6.98 30.14
N GLY A 104 -1.39 7.66 29.74
CA GLY A 104 -1.41 9.12 29.63
C GLY A 104 -1.86 9.73 28.30
N ILE A 105 -2.24 8.92 27.31
CA ILE A 105 -2.84 9.42 26.05
C ILE A 105 -4.01 8.51 25.75
N SER A 106 -5.18 9.10 25.51
CA SER A 106 -6.40 8.41 25.08
C SER A 106 -6.04 7.26 24.15
N THR A 107 -6.19 6.03 24.66
CA THR A 107 -6.01 4.83 23.87
C THR A 107 -6.90 4.97 22.64
N PRO A 108 -6.34 4.87 21.43
CA PRO A 108 -7.15 4.86 20.23
C PRO A 108 -8.23 3.77 20.35
N SER A 109 -9.39 4.03 19.76
CA SER A 109 -10.51 3.09 19.85
C SER A 109 -10.06 1.71 19.36
N ALA A 110 -10.48 0.62 20.01
CA ALA A 110 -10.11 -0.73 19.59
C ALA A 110 -10.53 -1.06 18.14
N SER A 111 -11.46 -0.27 17.58
CA SER A 111 -11.90 -0.27 16.18
C SER A 111 -10.88 0.31 15.19
N PHE A 112 -10.01 1.25 15.59
CA PHE A 112 -9.17 2.00 14.65
C PHE A 112 -8.16 1.13 13.85
N PRO A 113 -7.34 0.26 14.49
CA PRO A 113 -6.48 -0.67 13.75
C PRO A 113 -7.25 -1.72 12.95
N ARG A 114 -8.42 -2.13 13.45
CA ARG A 114 -9.29 -3.14 12.85
C ARG A 114 -9.86 -2.61 11.54
N GLU A 115 -10.46 -1.42 11.54
CA GLU A 115 -11.04 -0.80 10.35
C GLU A 115 -9.95 -0.48 9.31
N LEU A 116 -8.84 0.17 9.69
CA LEU A 116 -7.72 0.43 8.77
C LEU A 116 -7.13 -0.85 8.14
N GLY A 117 -7.18 -1.97 8.88
CA GLY A 117 -6.76 -3.29 8.43
C GLY A 117 -7.81 -4.07 7.62
N HIS A 118 -9.12 -3.83 7.77
CA HIS A 118 -10.19 -4.45 6.96
C HIS A 118 -10.40 -3.76 5.63
N LEU A 119 -10.03 -2.49 5.56
CA LEU A 119 -10.05 -1.69 4.35
C LEU A 119 -9.39 -2.38 3.13
N PRO A 120 -8.21 -3.02 3.19
CA PRO A 120 -7.71 -3.87 2.13
C PRO A 120 -8.71 -4.92 1.64
N HIS A 121 -9.39 -5.69 2.49
CA HIS A 121 -10.28 -6.78 2.04
C HIS A 121 -11.40 -6.32 1.08
N ARG A 122 -12.12 -5.23 1.39
CA ARG A 122 -13.14 -4.69 0.45
C ARG A 122 -12.55 -4.09 -0.83
N ARG A 123 -11.26 -3.70 -0.80
CA ARG A 123 -10.56 -3.07 -1.93
C ARG A 123 -9.88 -4.11 -2.84
N LEU A 124 -9.46 -5.21 -2.24
CA LEU A 124 -8.90 -6.41 -2.87
C LEU A 124 -9.97 -7.20 -3.64
N SER A 125 -11.26 -7.02 -3.32
CA SER A 125 -12.35 -7.65 -4.07
C SER A 125 -12.44 -7.22 -5.52
N TYR A 126 -11.83 -6.08 -5.91
CA TYR A 126 -11.72 -5.65 -7.32
C TYR A 126 -10.49 -6.21 -8.03
N PHE A 127 -9.59 -6.85 -7.28
CA PHE A 127 -8.37 -7.47 -7.77
C PHE A 127 -8.17 -8.85 -7.14
N PRO A 128 -9.17 -9.76 -7.20
CA PRO A 128 -9.20 -11.01 -6.44
C PRO A 128 -8.00 -11.92 -6.72
N LYS A 129 -7.66 -12.13 -8.00
CA LYS A 129 -6.52 -12.96 -8.43
C LYS A 129 -5.19 -12.41 -7.88
N LEU A 130 -4.96 -11.11 -8.02
CA LEU A 130 -3.79 -10.42 -7.47
C LEU A 130 -3.72 -10.49 -5.95
N SER A 131 -4.85 -10.34 -5.29
CA SER A 131 -4.96 -10.33 -3.84
C SER A 131 -4.61 -11.69 -3.25
N LYS A 132 -5.11 -12.76 -3.88
CA LYS A 132 -4.73 -14.14 -3.57
C LYS A 132 -3.24 -14.38 -3.81
N TYR A 133 -2.70 -13.92 -4.94
CA TYR A 133 -1.28 -14.04 -5.25
C TYR A 133 -0.38 -13.35 -4.22
N ILE A 134 -0.71 -12.11 -3.84
CA ILE A 134 0.03 -11.36 -2.81
C ILE A 134 -0.08 -12.09 -1.47
N ALA A 135 -1.29 -12.48 -1.04
CA ALA A 135 -1.51 -13.16 0.24
C ALA A 135 -0.71 -14.46 0.35
N GLN A 136 -0.79 -15.33 -0.66
CA GLN A 136 -0.08 -16.60 -0.70
C GLN A 136 1.44 -16.41 -0.68
N THR A 137 1.94 -15.44 -1.47
CA THR A 137 3.37 -15.14 -1.49
C THR A 137 3.85 -14.65 -0.12
N MET A 138 3.11 -13.74 0.52
CA MET A 138 3.50 -13.22 1.83
C MET A 138 3.44 -14.28 2.92
N LEU A 139 2.43 -15.17 2.91
CA LEU A 139 2.35 -16.30 3.84
C LEU A 139 3.58 -17.20 3.72
N GLY A 140 3.98 -17.60 2.50
CA GLY A 140 5.16 -18.43 2.30
C GLY A 140 6.46 -17.78 2.79
N ILE A 141 6.62 -16.47 2.60
CA ILE A 141 7.78 -15.73 3.12
C ILE A 141 7.77 -15.67 4.66
N GLU A 142 6.61 -15.50 5.27
CA GLU A 142 6.46 -15.42 6.73
C GLU A 142 6.65 -16.78 7.41
N ASP A 143 6.32 -17.86 6.71
CA ASP A 143 6.59 -19.24 7.13
C ASP A 143 8.09 -19.58 7.05
N ASP A 144 8.77 -19.16 5.98
CA ASP A 144 10.22 -19.36 5.80
C ASP A 144 11.04 -18.53 6.79
N GLN A 145 10.73 -17.24 6.93
CA GLN A 145 11.44 -16.33 7.82
C GLN A 145 10.58 -16.00 9.04
N THR A 146 10.59 -16.93 9.99
CA THR A 146 9.83 -16.79 11.25
C THR A 146 10.15 -15.46 11.95
N GLY A 147 9.09 -14.79 12.39
CA GLY A 147 9.18 -13.50 13.06
C GLY A 147 8.86 -12.29 12.17
N LEU A 148 8.79 -12.45 10.84
CA LEU A 148 8.20 -11.42 9.96
C LEU A 148 6.74 -11.16 10.32
N ARG A 149 6.33 -9.89 10.31
CA ARG A 149 4.96 -9.45 10.64
C ARG A 149 4.53 -8.32 9.73
N ARG A 150 3.30 -8.40 9.23
CA ARG A 150 2.67 -7.31 8.46
C ARG A 150 2.25 -6.17 9.39
N PRO A 151 2.21 -4.92 8.89
CA PRO A 151 1.73 -3.76 9.65
C PRO A 151 0.27 -3.87 10.11
N PHE A 152 -0.56 -4.67 9.42
CA PHE A 152 -1.96 -4.87 9.78
C PHE A 152 -2.32 -6.36 9.64
N LYS A 153 -2.88 -6.96 10.70
CA LYS A 153 -3.27 -8.39 10.72
C LYS A 153 -4.24 -8.78 9.60
N ASN A 154 -5.14 -7.88 9.22
CA ASN A 154 -6.17 -8.13 8.21
C ASN A 154 -5.75 -7.65 6.79
N SER A 155 -4.48 -7.29 6.61
CA SER A 155 -3.94 -6.88 5.32
C SER A 155 -3.07 -7.98 4.70
N VAL A 156 -3.10 -8.05 3.36
CA VAL A 156 -2.18 -8.88 2.58
C VAL A 156 -0.83 -8.18 2.33
N TYR A 157 -0.75 -6.87 2.61
CA TYR A 157 0.40 -6.06 2.24
C TYR A 157 1.51 -6.11 3.31
N PRO A 158 2.76 -6.37 2.91
CA PRO A 158 3.90 -6.43 3.81
C PRO A 158 4.42 -5.06 4.23
N GLY A 159 4.04 -3.99 3.53
CA GLY A 159 4.52 -2.63 3.77
C GLY A 159 3.40 -1.59 3.80
N VAL A 160 3.59 -0.57 4.64
CA VAL A 160 2.76 0.64 4.68
C VAL A 160 3.64 1.89 4.73
N THR A 161 3.22 2.96 4.08
CA THR A 161 3.75 4.32 4.24
C THR A 161 2.65 5.27 4.68
N PHE A 162 2.96 6.03 5.72
CA PHE A 162 2.22 7.18 6.20
C PHE A 162 2.89 8.45 5.66
N ASN A 163 2.27 9.10 4.69
CA ASN A 163 2.69 10.40 4.21
C ASN A 163 2.14 11.46 5.16
N LEU A 164 3.03 11.99 6.00
CA LEU A 164 2.69 12.97 7.02
C LEU A 164 2.63 14.36 6.36
N GLY A 165 1.56 15.08 6.66
CA GLY A 165 1.33 16.45 6.21
C GLY A 165 2.22 17.48 6.91
N PRO A 166 1.70 18.67 7.24
CA PRO A 166 0.33 19.10 6.95
C PRO A 166 0.07 19.25 5.45
N ASP A 167 1.09 19.43 4.62
CA ASP A 167 0.96 19.56 3.16
C ASP A 167 1.68 18.41 2.45
N THR A 168 0.98 17.30 2.25
CA THR A 168 1.49 16.18 1.44
C THR A 168 1.17 16.43 -0.03
N VAL A 169 2.09 17.11 -0.71
CA VAL A 169 2.15 17.19 -2.18
C VAL A 169 3.11 16.15 -2.72
N THR A 170 2.58 15.22 -3.49
CA THR A 170 3.38 14.17 -4.12
C THR A 170 3.68 14.54 -5.57
N ALA A 171 4.96 14.76 -5.86
CA ALA A 171 5.45 14.92 -7.21
C ALA A 171 5.15 13.66 -8.05
N GLU A 172 5.03 13.83 -9.36
CA GLU A 172 4.85 12.72 -10.28
C GLU A 172 5.97 11.69 -10.10
N HIS A 173 5.59 10.44 -9.91
CA HIS A 173 6.53 9.35 -9.77
C HIS A 173 5.90 8.00 -10.10
N ARG A 174 6.80 7.02 -10.24
CA ARG A 174 6.48 5.60 -10.26
C ARG A 174 7.04 4.93 -9.03
N ASP A 175 6.30 4.00 -8.46
CA ASP A 175 6.82 3.13 -7.41
C ASP A 175 7.53 1.91 -8.01
N GLY A 176 8.59 2.13 -8.77
CA GLY A 176 9.29 1.07 -9.50
C GLY A 176 9.94 -0.03 -8.65
N HIS A 177 9.88 0.06 -7.31
CA HIS A 177 10.30 -1.02 -6.40
C HIS A 177 9.13 -1.93 -5.99
N ASN A 178 7.89 -1.49 -6.19
CA ASN A 178 6.72 -2.31 -5.94
C ASN A 178 6.57 -3.36 -7.03
N LEU A 179 5.79 -4.41 -6.76
CA LEU A 179 5.36 -5.33 -7.80
C LEU A 179 4.69 -4.52 -8.93
N ALA A 180 5.19 -4.65 -10.18
CA ALA A 180 4.77 -3.79 -11.29
C ALA A 180 3.24 -3.85 -11.55
N HIS A 181 2.68 -5.06 -11.55
CA HIS A 181 1.24 -5.32 -11.64
C HIS A 181 0.56 -5.37 -10.25
N GLY A 182 1.31 -5.05 -9.19
CA GLY A 182 0.80 -5.02 -7.83
C GLY A 182 -0.07 -3.79 -7.60
N VAL A 183 -1.21 -4.02 -6.99
CA VAL A 183 -2.14 -2.96 -6.61
C VAL A 183 -1.71 -2.37 -5.27
N CYS A 184 -1.75 -1.06 -5.15
CA CYS A 184 -1.40 -0.34 -3.92
C CYS A 184 -2.62 0.46 -3.44
N PRO A 185 -3.23 0.08 -2.30
CA PRO A 185 -4.31 0.86 -1.71
C PRO A 185 -3.79 2.18 -1.13
N ILE A 186 -4.49 3.27 -1.42
CA ILE A 186 -4.23 4.61 -0.92
C ILE A 186 -5.48 5.09 -0.20
N THR A 187 -5.33 5.62 1.01
CA THR A 187 -6.40 6.28 1.79
C THR A 187 -6.00 7.73 2.04
N SER A 188 -6.87 8.66 1.67
CA SER A 188 -6.69 10.11 1.88
C SER A 188 -7.26 10.53 3.25
N ALA A 189 -6.61 11.47 3.93
CA ALA A 189 -7.09 12.04 5.19
C ALA A 189 -6.67 13.53 5.30
N GLY A 190 -7.21 14.24 6.28
CA GLY A 190 -6.96 15.67 6.52
C GLY A 190 -8.15 16.57 6.21
N LYS A 191 -7.95 17.88 6.34
CA LYS A 191 -8.98 18.91 6.16
C LYS A 191 -8.59 19.81 4.99
N PHE A 192 -9.12 19.49 3.81
CA PHE A 192 -8.92 20.26 2.59
C PHE A 192 -10.15 20.20 1.69
N ASN A 193 -10.34 21.25 0.89
CA ASN A 193 -11.36 21.31 -0.14
C ASN A 193 -10.90 20.52 -1.37
N HIS A 194 -11.37 19.27 -1.45
CA HIS A 194 -11.04 18.34 -2.52
C HIS A 194 -11.56 18.75 -3.92
N LYS A 195 -12.35 19.82 -4.03
CA LYS A 195 -12.82 20.38 -5.31
C LYS A 195 -11.85 21.40 -5.89
N THR A 196 -10.98 21.96 -5.05
CA THR A 196 -10.04 23.03 -5.46
C THR A 196 -8.58 22.59 -5.36
N GLY A 197 -8.30 21.44 -4.74
CA GLY A 197 -6.94 20.95 -4.55
C GLY A 197 -6.87 19.51 -4.05
N GLY A 198 -5.64 19.00 -3.88
CA GLY A 198 -5.40 17.63 -3.45
C GLY A 198 -5.88 16.54 -4.43
N HIS A 199 -6.14 16.90 -5.70
CA HIS A 199 -6.56 15.99 -6.75
C HIS A 199 -5.47 14.95 -7.01
N PHE A 200 -5.88 13.71 -7.25
CA PHE A 200 -4.98 12.65 -7.68
C PHE A 200 -4.91 12.63 -9.20
N TYR A 201 -3.73 12.45 -9.78
CA TYR A 201 -3.60 12.33 -11.23
C TYR A 201 -2.80 11.08 -11.60
N MET A 202 -3.17 10.49 -12.73
CA MET A 202 -2.47 9.40 -13.40
C MET A 202 -2.16 9.87 -14.82
N ARG A 203 -0.94 10.38 -15.03
CA ARG A 203 -0.61 11.15 -16.25
C ARG A 203 -0.65 10.31 -17.51
N GLN A 204 -0.12 9.09 -17.45
CA GLN A 204 -0.13 8.15 -18.58
C GLN A 204 -1.56 7.80 -19.04
N LEU A 205 -2.52 7.81 -18.10
CA LEU A 205 -3.93 7.57 -18.38
C LEU A 205 -4.69 8.85 -18.74
N LYS A 206 -4.05 10.04 -18.64
CA LYS A 206 -4.67 11.36 -18.81
C LYS A 206 -5.89 11.58 -17.91
N VAL A 207 -5.85 11.04 -16.70
CA VAL A 207 -6.94 11.12 -15.72
C VAL A 207 -6.55 11.99 -14.53
N VAL A 208 -7.45 12.90 -14.15
CA VAL A 208 -7.41 13.68 -12.90
C VAL A 208 -8.69 13.41 -12.12
N ILE A 209 -8.54 13.13 -10.83
CA ILE A 209 -9.61 12.66 -9.94
C ILE A 209 -9.64 13.54 -8.69
N GLU A 210 -10.80 14.08 -8.36
CA GLU A 210 -11.06 14.59 -7.02
C GLU A 210 -10.87 13.45 -6.01
N PHE A 211 -10.01 13.64 -5.01
CA PHE A 211 -9.70 12.58 -4.04
C PHE A 211 -9.92 13.05 -2.59
N PRO A 212 -11.17 13.02 -2.10
CA PRO A 212 -11.56 13.62 -0.82
C PRO A 212 -10.89 12.97 0.38
N PRO A 213 -10.80 13.68 1.51
CA PRO A 213 -10.57 13.08 2.81
C PRO A 213 -11.51 11.89 3.07
N GLY A 214 -10.95 10.82 3.62
CA GLY A 214 -11.63 9.56 3.88
C GLY A 214 -11.88 8.70 2.65
N SER A 215 -11.58 9.19 1.45
CA SER A 215 -11.73 8.34 0.26
C SER A 215 -10.53 7.43 0.06
N SER A 216 -10.78 6.32 -0.62
CA SER A 216 -9.77 5.32 -0.93
C SER A 216 -9.72 5.00 -2.41
N MET A 217 -8.55 4.61 -2.89
CA MET A 217 -8.38 4.02 -4.21
C MET A 217 -7.35 2.91 -4.18
N ALA A 218 -7.31 2.11 -5.23
CA ALA A 218 -6.34 1.07 -5.43
C ALA A 218 -5.81 1.17 -6.87
N ILE A 219 -4.50 1.35 -7.01
CA ILE A 219 -3.85 1.62 -8.30
C ILE A 219 -2.64 0.72 -8.53
N LEU A 220 -2.28 0.50 -9.79
CA LEU A 220 -1.04 -0.19 -10.18
C LEU A 220 0.18 0.75 -10.03
N SER A 221 0.57 1.08 -8.80
CA SER A 221 1.55 2.15 -8.53
C SER A 221 2.95 1.87 -9.08
N GLY A 222 3.28 0.59 -9.32
CA GLY A 222 4.52 0.17 -9.97
C GLY A 222 4.54 0.32 -11.49
N ALA A 223 3.36 0.47 -12.13
CA ALA A 223 3.23 0.59 -13.59
C ALA A 223 2.75 1.98 -14.04
N VAL A 224 1.92 2.65 -13.24
CA VAL A 224 1.26 3.90 -13.61
C VAL A 224 1.91 5.09 -12.89
N ASP A 225 2.37 6.07 -13.67
CA ASP A 225 2.90 7.33 -13.13
C ASP A 225 1.79 8.17 -12.53
N HIS A 226 2.00 8.60 -11.28
CA HIS A 226 0.97 9.27 -10.49
C HIS A 226 1.53 10.31 -9.52
N GLY A 227 0.64 11.17 -9.05
CA GLY A 227 0.94 12.19 -8.05
C GLY A 227 -0.34 12.86 -7.54
N ASN A 228 -0.19 13.95 -6.80
CA ASN A 228 -1.32 14.77 -6.41
C ASN A 228 -1.02 16.27 -6.51
N THR A 229 -2.07 17.05 -6.74
CA THR A 229 -1.97 18.51 -6.81
C THR A 229 -1.83 19.10 -5.40
N PRO A 230 -1.27 20.31 -5.28
CA PRO A 230 -1.28 21.05 -4.02
C PRO A 230 -2.68 21.26 -3.44
N ILE A 231 -2.72 21.54 -2.13
CA ILE A 231 -3.90 22.02 -1.40
C ILE A 231 -3.76 23.53 -1.13
N SER A 232 -4.83 24.17 -0.66
CA SER A 232 -4.82 25.60 -0.33
C SER A 232 -4.05 25.87 0.97
N LYS A 233 -3.56 27.11 1.12
CA LYS A 233 -2.87 27.53 2.33
C LYS A 233 -3.78 27.38 3.56
N GLY A 234 -3.25 26.73 4.61
CA GLY A 234 -3.97 26.49 5.87
C GLY A 234 -4.75 25.18 5.90
N GLU A 235 -4.88 24.48 4.77
CA GLU A 235 -5.46 23.14 4.71
C GLU A 235 -4.44 22.08 5.17
N THR A 236 -4.96 20.89 5.48
CA THR A 236 -4.13 19.72 5.81
C THR A 236 -4.47 18.53 4.92
N ARG A 237 -3.44 17.78 4.51
CA ARG A 237 -3.58 16.53 3.78
C ARG A 237 -2.55 15.51 4.26
N TYR A 238 -3.05 14.30 4.46
CA TYR A 238 -2.32 13.11 4.89
C TYR A 238 -2.72 11.95 4.00
N SER A 239 -1.89 10.91 3.94
CA SER A 239 -2.32 9.66 3.31
C SER A 239 -1.62 8.43 3.88
N MET A 240 -2.30 7.30 3.79
CA MET A 240 -1.76 5.97 4.07
C MET A 240 -1.74 5.18 2.77
N THR A 241 -0.60 4.59 2.44
CA THR A 241 -0.42 3.74 1.26
C THR A 241 0.11 2.38 1.69
N GLN A 242 -0.54 1.30 1.26
CA GLN A 242 -0.05 -0.07 1.48
C GLN A 242 0.52 -0.62 0.17
N TYR A 243 1.57 -1.42 0.26
CA TYR A 243 2.30 -1.90 -0.93
C TYR A 243 3.06 -3.20 -0.66
N ALA A 244 3.45 -3.88 -1.74
CA ALA A 244 4.35 -5.02 -1.71
C ALA A 244 5.52 -4.79 -2.68
N ALA A 245 6.74 -4.92 -2.17
CA ALA A 245 7.95 -4.80 -2.99
C ALA A 245 8.06 -5.96 -3.98
N GLY A 246 8.39 -5.68 -5.24
CA GLY A 246 8.51 -6.70 -6.30
C GLY A 246 9.56 -7.77 -5.97
N ALA A 247 10.65 -7.36 -5.30
CA ALA A 247 11.73 -8.26 -4.89
C ALA A 247 11.28 -9.36 -3.91
N LEU A 248 10.18 -9.17 -3.16
CA LEU A 248 9.61 -10.22 -2.31
C LEU A 248 9.09 -11.39 -3.14
N PHE A 249 8.50 -11.11 -4.30
CA PHE A 249 7.96 -12.14 -5.19
C PHE A 249 9.08 -12.93 -5.86
N CYS A 250 10.16 -12.25 -6.26
CA CYS A 250 11.37 -12.93 -6.73
C CYS A 250 11.99 -13.80 -5.62
N TRP A 251 12.08 -13.28 -4.39
CA TRP A 251 12.59 -14.02 -3.24
C TRP A 251 11.82 -15.33 -3.01
N ALA A 252 10.49 -15.26 -2.97
CA ALA A 252 9.65 -16.45 -2.81
C ALA A 252 9.82 -17.44 -3.98
N ALA A 253 9.79 -16.94 -5.22
CA ALA A 253 9.92 -17.79 -6.41
C ALA A 253 11.28 -18.49 -6.52
N TYR A 254 12.34 -17.83 -6.03
CA TYR A 254 13.69 -18.38 -5.99
C TYR A 254 13.92 -19.31 -4.78
N SER A 255 12.86 -19.75 -4.11
CA SER A 255 12.90 -20.56 -2.88
C SER A 255 13.78 -19.94 -1.82
N TYR A 256 13.48 -18.67 -1.55
CA TYR A 256 14.04 -17.87 -0.47
C TYR A 256 15.57 -17.74 -0.60
N LYS A 257 15.99 -17.44 -1.84
CA LYS A 257 17.38 -17.18 -2.20
C LYS A 257 17.46 -15.91 -3.02
N THR A 258 18.59 -15.22 -2.90
CA THR A 258 18.90 -14.12 -3.81
C THR A 258 19.09 -14.72 -5.21
N ALA A 259 18.88 -13.93 -6.26
CA ALA A 259 19.14 -14.40 -7.63
C ALA A 259 20.58 -14.93 -7.78
N ARG A 260 21.55 -14.26 -7.13
CA ARG A 260 22.95 -14.70 -7.07
C ARG A 260 23.08 -16.09 -6.43
N ASN A 261 22.57 -16.25 -5.21
CA ASN A 261 22.71 -17.52 -4.49
C ASN A 261 21.94 -18.64 -5.19
N LEU A 262 20.82 -18.34 -5.86
CA LEU A 262 20.10 -19.32 -6.68
C LEU A 262 20.99 -19.82 -7.82
N LEU A 263 21.67 -18.92 -8.55
CA LEU A 263 22.54 -19.29 -9.66
C LEU A 263 23.75 -20.15 -9.24
N GLU A 264 24.14 -20.09 -7.97
CA GLU A 264 25.20 -20.93 -7.40
C GLU A 264 24.70 -22.37 -7.07
N THR A 265 23.40 -22.67 -7.18
CA THR A 265 22.83 -24.01 -6.91
C THR A 265 22.64 -24.85 -8.17
N ALA A 266 22.64 -26.18 -8.00
CA ALA A 266 22.25 -27.11 -9.07
C ALA A 266 20.81 -26.85 -9.52
N GLY A 267 20.58 -26.68 -10.83
CA GLY A 267 19.28 -26.32 -11.41
C GLY A 267 18.86 -24.86 -11.18
N GLY A 268 19.72 -24.03 -10.58
CA GLY A 268 19.41 -22.63 -10.26
C GLY A 268 19.09 -21.76 -11.47
N ALA A 269 19.86 -21.92 -12.55
CA ALA A 269 19.65 -21.22 -13.81
C ALA A 269 18.30 -21.57 -14.44
N GLU A 270 17.95 -22.86 -14.48
CA GLU A 270 16.66 -23.36 -15.01
C GLU A 270 15.49 -22.82 -14.18
N LYS A 271 15.60 -22.86 -12.85
CA LYS A 271 14.56 -22.33 -11.96
C LYS A 271 14.37 -20.83 -12.11
N LYS A 272 15.46 -20.07 -12.24
CA LYS A 272 15.41 -18.63 -12.49
C LYS A 272 14.76 -18.34 -13.84
N ALA A 273 15.16 -19.04 -14.90
CA ALA A 273 14.60 -18.89 -16.24
C ALA A 273 13.10 -19.22 -16.28
N LEU A 274 12.67 -20.27 -15.56
CA LEU A 274 11.26 -20.64 -15.44
C LEU A 274 10.42 -19.50 -14.85
N PHE A 275 10.90 -18.87 -13.77
CA PHE A 275 10.17 -17.77 -13.13
C PHE A 275 10.23 -16.46 -13.92
N ASP A 276 11.43 -16.08 -14.38
CA ASP A 276 11.62 -14.82 -15.10
C ASP A 276 10.88 -14.84 -16.43
N SER A 277 10.83 -16.03 -17.07
CA SER A 277 10.26 -16.27 -18.39
C SER A 277 10.84 -15.36 -19.48
N GLU A 278 10.44 -15.60 -20.73
CA GLU A 278 10.81 -14.69 -21.82
C GLU A 278 10.16 -13.30 -21.63
N PRO A 279 10.82 -12.22 -22.08
CA PRO A 279 10.20 -10.90 -22.15
C PRO A 279 8.84 -10.97 -22.87
N GLY A 280 7.82 -10.34 -22.30
CA GLY A 280 6.46 -10.40 -22.82
C GLY A 280 5.61 -11.54 -22.24
N VAL A 281 6.15 -12.75 -22.04
CA VAL A 281 5.41 -13.87 -21.41
C VAL A 281 5.10 -13.54 -19.96
N ARG A 282 6.10 -13.09 -19.21
CA ARG A 282 5.91 -12.67 -17.81
C ARG A 282 4.95 -11.48 -17.69
N ALA A 283 5.00 -10.56 -18.64
CA ALA A 283 4.10 -9.41 -18.68
C ALA A 283 2.66 -9.84 -18.99
N ALA A 284 2.45 -10.75 -19.94
CA ALA A 284 1.13 -11.30 -20.25
C ALA A 284 0.51 -12.04 -19.05
N TRP A 285 1.31 -12.86 -18.36
CA TRP A 285 0.89 -13.50 -17.10
C TRP A 285 0.54 -12.48 -16.01
N ALA A 286 1.35 -11.42 -15.86
CA ALA A 286 1.09 -10.37 -14.88
C ALA A 286 -0.23 -9.64 -15.18
N VAL A 287 -0.50 -9.36 -16.46
CA VAL A 287 -1.75 -8.75 -16.93
C VAL A 287 -2.94 -9.71 -16.76
N SER A 288 -2.76 -11.03 -16.91
CA SER A 288 -3.85 -12.00 -16.70
C SER A 288 -4.32 -12.10 -15.24
N LEU A 289 -3.54 -11.57 -14.29
CA LEU A 289 -3.96 -11.44 -12.89
C LEU A 289 -4.89 -10.24 -12.65
N LEU A 290 -5.08 -9.35 -13.63
CA LEU A 290 -6.12 -8.33 -13.58
C LEU A 290 -7.45 -8.96 -13.98
N SER A 291 -8.48 -8.76 -13.17
CA SER A 291 -9.84 -9.20 -13.50
C SER A 291 -10.45 -8.26 -14.53
N LYS A 292 -11.20 -8.81 -15.48
CA LYS A 292 -12.13 -8.01 -16.28
C LYS A 292 -13.40 -7.74 -15.49
N VAL A 293 -14.12 -6.69 -15.87
CA VAL A 293 -15.37 -6.30 -15.19
C VAL A 293 -16.44 -7.39 -15.27
N ASP A 294 -16.58 -8.05 -16.42
CA ASP A 294 -17.54 -9.13 -16.67
C ASP A 294 -17.15 -10.46 -16.01
N GLU A 295 -15.87 -10.68 -15.74
CA GLU A 295 -15.33 -11.87 -15.06
C GLU A 295 -15.20 -11.70 -13.54
N LEU A 296 -15.39 -10.48 -13.01
CA LEU A 296 -14.99 -10.11 -11.65
C LEU A 296 -15.64 -10.98 -10.57
N GLU A 297 -16.92 -11.30 -10.72
CA GLU A 297 -17.64 -12.11 -9.73
C GLU A 297 -17.14 -13.56 -9.70
N ALA A 298 -16.95 -14.16 -10.87
CA ALA A 298 -16.37 -15.49 -10.97
C ALA A 298 -14.95 -15.53 -10.38
N ASP A 299 -14.13 -14.50 -10.66
CA ASP A 299 -12.79 -14.38 -10.10
C ASP A 299 -12.80 -14.21 -8.57
N ARG A 300 -13.79 -13.50 -7.99
CA ARG A 300 -13.98 -13.38 -6.53
C ARG A 300 -14.30 -14.73 -5.91
N ILE A 301 -15.27 -15.45 -6.47
CA ILE A 301 -15.66 -16.79 -5.99
C ILE A 301 -14.46 -17.74 -6.04
N ALA A 302 -13.69 -17.73 -7.14
CA ALA A 302 -12.49 -18.56 -7.27
C ALA A 302 -11.35 -18.16 -6.30
N ALA A 303 -11.27 -16.88 -5.93
CA ALA A 303 -10.24 -16.39 -5.03
C ALA A 303 -10.59 -16.57 -3.55
N PHE A 304 -11.84 -16.35 -3.17
CA PHE A 304 -12.28 -16.18 -1.79
C PHE A 304 -13.37 -17.16 -1.33
N GLY A 305 -14.00 -17.91 -2.25
CA GLY A 305 -15.19 -18.73 -1.99
C GLY A 305 -16.49 -17.98 -2.28
N ALA A 306 -17.62 -18.70 -2.29
CA ALA A 306 -18.94 -18.15 -2.64
C ALA A 306 -19.61 -17.31 -1.55
N ASP A 307 -19.12 -17.37 -0.30
CA ASP A 307 -19.79 -16.80 0.89
C ASP A 307 -19.04 -15.61 1.52
N LYS A 308 -18.28 -14.82 0.74
CA LYS A 308 -17.52 -13.65 1.25
C LYS A 308 -17.60 -12.40 0.39
#